data_AF-A0A2E7SXR5-F1
#
_entry.id   AF-A0A2E7SXR5-F1
#
_cell.length_a   1.000
_cell.length_b   1.000
_cell.length_c   1.000
_cell.angle_alpha   90.00
_cell.angle_beta   90.00
_cell.angle_gamma   90.00
#
_symmetry.space_group_name_H-M   'P 1'
#
loop_
_entity.id
_entity.type
_entity.pdbx_description
1 polymer ?
#
loop_
_entity_poly.entity_id
_entity_poly.type
_entity_poly.pdbx_seq_one_letter_code
_entity_poly.pdbx_strand_id
1 'polypeptide(L)'
;MIGRSIMATVRTDQKQRVLMRAVPHSFSEAIAAYFGSGPTDIALAKTQHAAYVQALLDIGLEVTILPADNNHPDCIFVEDQAIVIDGHVLLPVPGHPSRVAEQPPIANFLSRQLN
;
A
#
# COMPACT_ATOMS: atom_id res chain seq x y z
N MET A 1 -20.03 -12.87 -35.33
CA MET A 1 -20.10 -13.14 -33.88
C MET A 1 -19.33 -12.03 -33.18
N ILE A 2 -20.02 -10.97 -32.77
CA ILE A 2 -19.38 -9.79 -32.17
C ILE A 2 -19.06 -10.17 -30.72
N GLY A 3 -17.79 -10.34 -30.41
CA GLY A 3 -17.33 -10.63 -29.06
C GLY A 3 -17.81 -9.53 -28.13
N ARG A 4 -18.63 -9.88 -27.13
CA ARG A 4 -18.95 -8.99 -26.02
C ARG A 4 -17.63 -8.61 -25.35
N SER A 5 -17.20 -7.36 -25.52
CA SER A 5 -16.16 -6.77 -24.68
C SER A 5 -16.70 -6.80 -23.25
N ILE A 6 -16.11 -7.64 -22.41
CA ILE A 6 -16.40 -7.66 -20.98
C ILE A 6 -15.77 -6.38 -20.45
N MET A 7 -16.57 -5.33 -20.21
CA MET A 7 -16.08 -4.20 -19.43
C MET A 7 -15.75 -4.74 -18.04
N ALA A 8 -14.50 -4.57 -17.59
CA ALA A 8 -14.09 -4.83 -16.23
C ALA A 8 -14.99 -4.00 -15.29
N THR A 9 -16.02 -4.65 -14.73
CA THR A 9 -16.94 -4.01 -13.81
C THR A 9 -16.35 -4.25 -12.43
N VAL A 10 -15.67 -3.24 -11.86
CA VAL A 10 -15.18 -3.33 -10.48
C VAL A 10 -16.39 -3.30 -9.57
N ARG A 11 -16.78 -4.46 -9.03
CA ARG A 11 -17.77 -4.50 -7.95
C ARG A 11 -17.02 -4.32 -6.63
N THR A 12 -17.47 -3.37 -5.82
CA THR A 12 -16.86 -3.04 -4.52
C THR A 12 -16.98 -4.17 -3.50
N ASP A 13 -17.88 -5.14 -3.71
CA ASP A 13 -18.03 -6.36 -2.91
C ASP A 13 -16.94 -7.41 -3.19
N GLN A 14 -16.16 -7.28 -4.27
CA GLN A 14 -15.13 -8.25 -4.66
C GLN A 14 -13.75 -8.00 -4.06
N LYS A 15 -13.47 -6.81 -3.52
CA LYS A 15 -12.17 -6.46 -2.95
C LYS A 15 -12.27 -6.35 -1.44
N GLN A 16 -12.09 -7.48 -0.76
CA GLN A 16 -12.25 -7.59 0.69
C GLN A 16 -10.94 -7.44 1.47
N ARG A 17 -9.78 -7.39 0.78
CA ARG A 17 -8.46 -7.43 1.43
C ARG A 17 -7.68 -6.16 1.15
N VAL A 18 -7.05 -5.62 2.20
CA VAL A 18 -6.16 -4.45 2.14
C VAL A 18 -4.79 -4.85 2.65
N LEU A 19 -3.75 -4.47 1.91
CA LEU A 19 -2.36 -4.57 2.33
C LEU A 19 -1.86 -3.19 2.73
N MET A 20 -1.21 -3.08 3.88
CA MET A 20 -0.63 -1.85 4.40
C MET A 20 0.74 -2.11 5.00
N ARG A 21 1.49 -1.04 5.27
CA ARG A 21 2.75 -1.08 6.03
C ARG A 21 2.69 -0.13 7.21
N ALA A 22 3.22 -0.57 8.35
CA ALA A 22 3.27 0.26 9.55
C ALA A 22 4.16 1.51 9.36
N VAL A 23 3.88 2.56 10.12
CA VAL A 23 4.60 3.84 10.08
C VAL A 23 6.03 3.68 10.63
N PRO A 24 7.09 3.91 9.82
CA PRO A 24 8.46 3.84 10.29
C PRO A 24 8.80 5.04 11.20
N HIS A 25 9.79 4.87 12.06
CA HIS A 25 10.30 5.98 12.87
C HIS A 25 11.01 7.03 12.03
N SER A 26 11.59 6.62 10.90
CA SER A 26 12.22 7.49 9.90
C SER A 26 11.20 8.17 8.98
N PHE A 27 9.89 8.05 9.22
CA PHE A 27 8.87 8.64 8.33
C PHE A 27 9.06 10.15 8.13
N SER A 28 9.65 10.87 9.09
CA SER A 28 10.02 12.30 8.94
C SER A 28 11.02 12.59 7.82
N GLU A 29 11.73 11.58 7.33
CA GLU A 29 12.69 11.66 6.23
C GLU A 29 12.07 11.27 4.88
N ALA A 30 10.76 11.00 4.84
CA ALA A 30 10.05 10.63 3.63
C ALA A 30 10.14 11.71 2.54
N ILE A 31 10.22 11.27 1.28
CA ILE A 31 10.38 12.16 0.12
C ILE A 31 9.16 13.06 -0.07
N ALA A 32 8.00 12.66 0.44
CA ALA A 32 6.74 13.38 0.32
C ALA A 32 6.74 14.75 1.05
N ALA A 33 7.37 15.76 0.42
CA ALA A 33 7.27 17.18 0.78
C ALA A 33 6.23 17.93 -0.08
N TYR A 34 5.42 17.21 -0.86
CA TYR A 34 4.62 17.80 -1.95
C TYR A 34 3.46 18.69 -1.46
N PHE A 35 3.05 18.58 -0.19
CA PHE A 35 2.10 19.49 0.47
C PHE A 35 2.60 19.88 1.87
N GLY A 36 3.54 20.81 1.96
CA GLY A 36 4.00 21.40 3.23
C GLY A 36 5.39 20.92 3.69
N SER A 37 5.58 20.82 5.01
CA SER A 37 6.89 20.48 5.63
C SER A 37 7.16 18.97 5.73
N GLY A 38 6.39 18.14 5.03
CA GLY A 38 6.42 16.69 5.22
C GLY A 38 5.88 16.24 6.59
N PRO A 39 5.93 14.93 6.91
CA PRO A 39 5.47 14.40 8.18
C PRO A 39 6.40 14.81 9.33
N THR A 40 6.01 15.84 10.07
CA THR A 40 6.80 16.37 11.20
C THR A 40 6.44 15.74 12.55
N ASP A 41 5.26 15.10 12.66
CA ASP A 41 4.79 14.45 13.88
C ASP A 41 4.49 12.96 13.64
N ILE A 42 5.43 12.12 14.08
CA ILE A 42 5.35 10.66 13.94
C ILE A 42 4.26 10.07 14.84
N ALA A 43 3.99 10.67 16.01
CA ALA A 43 2.96 10.18 16.92
C ALA A 43 1.57 10.45 16.33
N LEU A 44 1.38 11.63 15.74
CA LEU A 44 0.17 11.95 14.99
C LEU A 44 0.02 11.03 13.77
N ALA A 45 1.08 10.78 13.01
CA ALA A 45 1.04 9.87 11.87
C ALA A 45 0.63 8.45 12.27
N LYS A 46 1.14 7.92 13.38
CA LYS A 46 0.74 6.62 13.94
C LYS A 46 -0.73 6.61 14.36
N THR A 47 -1.20 7.70 14.99
CA THR A 47 -2.61 7.84 15.41
C THR A 47 -3.55 7.87 14.19
N GLN A 48 -3.20 8.64 13.17
CA GLN A 48 -3.96 8.74 11.93
C GLN A 48 -3.95 7.40 11.16
N HIS A 49 -2.81 6.73 11.08
CA HIS A 49 -2.71 5.41 10.46
C HIS A 49 -3.59 4.39 11.20
N ALA A 50 -3.60 4.38 12.53
CA ALA A 50 -4.48 3.51 13.31
C ALA A 50 -5.96 3.82 13.08
N ALA A 51 -6.33 5.10 13.00
CA ALA A 51 -7.70 5.50 12.67
C ALA A 51 -8.11 5.07 11.25
N TYR A 52 -7.19 5.14 10.28
CA TYR A 52 -7.44 4.67 8.91
C TYR A 52 -7.63 3.14 8.87
N VAL A 53 -6.78 2.38 9.56
CA VAL A 53 -6.95 0.93 9.72
C VAL A 53 -8.32 0.62 10.33
N GLN A 54 -8.72 1.32 11.39
CA GLN A 54 -10.02 1.10 12.03
C GLN A 54 -11.18 1.37 11.06
N ALA A 55 -11.11 2.46 10.29
CA ALA A 55 -12.14 2.79 9.31
C ALA A 55 -12.31 1.70 8.23
N LEU A 56 -11.20 1.06 7.81
CA LEU A 56 -11.23 -0.07 6.87
C LEU A 56 -11.84 -1.32 7.50
N LEU A 57 -11.50 -1.62 8.76
CA LEU A 57 -12.09 -2.74 9.50
C LEU A 57 -13.60 -2.54 9.73
N ASP A 58 -14.03 -1.31 10.03
CA ASP A 58 -15.43 -0.96 10.31
C ASP A 58 -16.35 -1.18 9.10
N ILE A 59 -15.81 -1.06 7.88
CA ILE A 59 -16.53 -1.37 6.63
C ILE A 59 -16.40 -2.83 6.20
N GLY A 60 -15.82 -3.69 7.05
CA GLY A 60 -15.73 -5.14 6.85
C GLY A 60 -14.57 -5.61 5.98
N LEU A 61 -13.52 -4.80 5.79
CA LEU A 61 -12.32 -5.22 5.06
C LEU A 61 -11.35 -5.98 5.97
N GLU A 62 -10.71 -6.99 5.42
CA GLU A 62 -9.58 -7.69 6.03
C GLU A 62 -8.30 -6.88 5.79
N VAL A 63 -7.70 -6.37 6.86
CA VAL A 63 -6.49 -5.54 6.78
C VAL A 63 -5.27 -6.34 7.23
N THR A 64 -4.29 -6.47 6.34
CA THR A 64 -2.95 -6.99 6.68
C THR A 64 -1.95 -5.85 6.75
N ILE A 65 -1.25 -5.73 7.88
CA ILE A 65 -0.22 -4.72 8.09
C ILE A 65 1.15 -5.40 8.17
N LEU A 66 2.01 -5.14 7.18
CA LEU A 66 3.40 -5.58 7.22
C LEU A 66 4.24 -4.65 8.11
N PRO A 67 5.35 -5.14 8.68
CA PRO A 67 6.25 -4.33 9.49
C PRO A 67 6.78 -3.08 8.76
N ALA A 68 6.98 -2.01 9.52
CA ALA A 68 7.71 -0.84 9.07
C ALA A 68 9.16 -1.20 8.77
N ASP A 69 9.82 -0.41 7.91
CA ASP A 69 11.26 -0.50 7.69
C ASP A 69 11.87 0.88 7.81
N ASN A 70 12.69 1.08 8.84
CA ASN A 70 13.29 2.39 9.10
C ASN A 70 14.36 2.77 8.06
N ASN A 71 14.86 1.83 7.25
CA ASN A 71 15.74 2.16 6.13
C ASN A 71 14.98 2.73 4.92
N HIS A 72 13.64 2.66 4.95
CA HIS A 72 12.77 3.10 3.87
C HIS A 72 11.66 4.01 4.43
N PRO A 73 11.94 5.32 4.61
CA PRO A 73 10.99 6.28 5.17
C PRO A 73 9.62 6.29 4.50
N ASP A 74 9.57 6.08 3.18
CA ASP A 74 8.36 6.08 2.36
C ASP A 74 7.63 4.72 2.35
N CYS A 75 8.06 3.74 3.17
CA CYS A 75 7.54 2.38 3.08
C CYS A 75 6.04 2.24 3.38
N ILE A 76 5.41 3.23 4.01
CA ILE A 76 3.96 3.24 4.26
C ILE A 76 3.15 3.31 2.96
N PHE A 77 3.73 3.87 1.89
CA PHE A 77 3.08 4.08 0.60
C PHE A 77 3.19 2.83 -0.27
N VAL A 78 2.45 1.80 0.12
CA VAL A 78 2.45 0.49 -0.54
C VAL A 78 1.90 0.51 -1.97
N GLU A 79 1.09 1.52 -2.31
CA GLU A 79 0.42 1.66 -3.61
C GLU A 79 1.37 1.77 -4.80
N ASP A 80 2.54 2.39 -4.60
CA ASP A 80 3.54 2.55 -5.65
C ASP A 80 4.29 1.25 -5.95
N GLN A 81 4.21 0.27 -5.03
CA GLN A 81 5.03 -0.94 -5.07
C GLN A 81 4.36 -2.10 -5.81
N ALA A 82 3.01 -2.09 -5.88
CA ALA A 82 2.25 -3.12 -6.55
C ALA A 82 0.86 -2.64 -7.00
N ILE A 83 0.50 -2.97 -8.24
CA ILE A 83 -0.85 -2.79 -8.78
C ILE A 83 -1.49 -4.17 -8.93
N VAL A 84 -2.62 -4.40 -8.24
CA VAL A 84 -3.33 -5.69 -8.25
C VAL A 84 -4.62 -5.57 -9.04
N ILE A 85 -4.75 -6.38 -10.10
CA ILE A 85 -5.93 -6.40 -10.99
C ILE A 85 -6.29 -7.86 -11.28
N ASP A 86 -7.51 -8.26 -10.92
CA ASP A 86 -8.09 -9.57 -11.24
C ASP A 86 -7.17 -10.78 -10.93
N GLY A 87 -6.49 -10.74 -9.77
CA GLY A 87 -5.56 -11.80 -9.33
C GLY A 87 -4.16 -11.70 -9.92
N HIS A 88 -3.90 -10.74 -10.81
CA HIS A 88 -2.58 -10.43 -11.34
C HIS A 88 -1.94 -9.28 -10.58
N VAL A 89 -0.61 -9.33 -10.47
CA VAL A 89 0.20 -8.28 -9.84
C VAL A 89 1.16 -7.71 -10.87
N LEU A 90 1.05 -6.40 -11.10
CA LEU A 90 2.06 -5.62 -11.77
C LEU A 90 2.96 -5.00 -10.70
N LEU A 91 4.27 -5.23 -10.81
CA LEU A 91 5.29 -4.63 -9.96
C LEU A 91 5.91 -3.45 -10.72
N PRO A 92 5.55 -2.18 -10.38
CA PRO A 92 6.09 -1.01 -11.07
C PRO A 92 7.60 -0.90 -10.82
N VAL A 93 8.34 -0.26 -11.72
CA VAL A 93 9.71 0.15 -11.43
C VAL A 93 9.63 1.48 -10.67
N PRO A 94 10.03 1.56 -9.38
CA PRO A 94 9.89 2.79 -8.62
C PRO A 94 10.71 3.93 -9.25
N GLY A 95 10.10 5.11 -9.37
CA GLY A 95 10.73 6.27 -10.01
C GLY A 95 11.91 6.86 -9.23
N HIS A 96 12.02 6.60 -7.93
CA HIS A 96 13.12 7.06 -7.08
C HIS A 96 13.98 5.87 -6.61
N PRO A 97 15.31 5.88 -6.78
CA PRO A 97 16.18 4.74 -6.46
C PRO A 97 16.07 4.24 -5.02
N SER A 98 15.81 5.13 -4.05
CA SER A 98 15.64 4.76 -2.64
C SER A 98 14.44 3.86 -2.38
N ARG A 99 13.45 3.81 -3.29
CA ARG A 99 12.21 3.04 -3.11
C ARG A 99 12.23 1.67 -3.78
N VAL A 100 13.30 1.32 -4.49
CA VAL A 100 13.45 0.02 -5.16
C VAL A 100 13.43 -1.14 -4.15
N ALA A 101 14.06 -0.96 -3.00
CA ALA A 101 14.15 -2.00 -1.97
C ALA A 101 12.89 -2.11 -1.07
N GLU A 102 11.87 -1.28 -1.30
CA GLU A 102 10.54 -1.43 -0.68
C GLU A 102 9.69 -2.52 -1.36
N GLN A 103 9.98 -2.84 -2.61
CA GLN A 103 9.19 -3.77 -3.43
C GLN A 103 9.28 -5.25 -2.98
N PRO A 104 10.45 -5.81 -2.64
CA PRO A 104 10.56 -7.25 -2.33
C PRO A 104 9.66 -7.72 -1.17
N PRO A 105 9.50 -7.00 -0.04
CA PRO A 105 8.54 -7.37 0.99
C PRO A 105 7.09 -7.47 0.49
N ILE A 106 6.67 -6.53 -0.35
CA ILE A 106 5.32 -6.50 -0.93
C ILE A 106 5.13 -7.65 -1.92
N ALA A 107 6.08 -7.85 -2.83
CA ALA A 107 6.04 -8.93 -3.81
C ALA A 107 6.00 -10.30 -3.12
N ASN A 108 6.86 -10.53 -2.12
CA ASN A 108 6.91 -11.77 -1.37
C ASN A 108 5.62 -12.07 -0.61
N PHE A 109 4.92 -11.05 -0.12
CA PHE A 109 3.62 -11.23 0.52
C PHE A 109 2.56 -11.59 -0.52
N LEU A 110 2.46 -10.82 -1.60
CA LEU A 110 1.44 -11.03 -2.64
C LEU A 110 1.57 -12.39 -3.32
N SER A 111 2.79 -12.86 -3.60
CA SER A 111 3.03 -14.20 -4.15
C SER A 111 2.53 -15.34 -3.26
N ARG A 112 2.43 -15.16 -1.93
CA ARG A 112 1.87 -16.18 -1.03
C ARG A 112 0.34 -16.15 -0.97
N GLN A 113 -0.26 -15.02 -1.28
CA GLN A 113 -1.71 -14.76 -1.13
C GLN A 113 -2.52 -14.98 -2.41
N LEU A 114 -1.83 -15.05 -3.55
CA LEU A 114 -2.43 -15.23 -4.88
C LEU A 114 -2.14 -16.60 -5.50
N ASN A 115 -1.50 -17.50 -4.75
CA ASN A 115 -1.33 -18.92 -5.11
C ASN A 115 -2.49 -19.76 -4.61
#